data_AF-A0AAU6LP76-F1
#
_entry.id   AF-A0AAU6LP76-F1
#
_cell.length_a   1.000
_cell.length_b   1.000
_cell.length_c   1.000
_cell.angle_alpha   90.00
_cell.angle_beta   90.00
_cell.angle_gamma   90.00
#
_symmetry.space_group_name_H-M   'P 1'
#
loop_
_entity.id
_entity.type
_entity.pdbx_description
1 polymer ?
#
loop_
_entity_poly.entity_id
_entity_poly.type
_entity_poly.pdbx_seq_one_letter_code
_entity_poly.pdbx_strand_id
1 'polypeptide(L)'
;MTQIDHIIPQDVSEIRLQELRSSYSLPIDFDIHDPHNLAPICIPCNGVEGKGNATFEAPIVMTRLKTAEMRRSAVIGRVRKFGQSGKVAEHLLQVAMADFSDPDLRQEFRDHAPAVVQILAMTDQGLGDYHSFRLVEVAVWEEVGNYQRVDVALDGRGRTAVALLEEVCESTLDDVLHDPVVQLVDEIRDRVTAAFEALESDDPITAGDATSDFVTINVDSLDFRRFAGAVEFSFGGDFEASLSASLVRSAPDGDGADEFQGDAVVSGTFSIVAVWELAADPTGVAAGDCIIDVWTQDLHTAR
;
A
#
# COMPACT_ATOMS: atom_id res chain seq x y z
N MET A 1 14.86 -34.98 17.66
CA MET A 1 15.27 -34.33 16.39
C MET A 1 15.63 -35.41 15.37
N THR A 2 15.38 -35.15 14.09
CA THR A 2 15.55 -36.08 12.96
C THR A 2 16.54 -35.50 11.94
N GLN A 3 17.31 -36.36 11.29
CA GLN A 3 18.26 -36.04 10.20
C GLN A 3 17.87 -36.80 8.94
N ILE A 4 18.44 -36.42 7.79
CA ILE A 4 18.38 -37.17 6.55
C ILE A 4 19.67 -37.96 6.40
N ASP A 5 19.57 -39.24 6.08
CA ASP A 5 20.71 -40.12 5.90
C ASP A 5 20.53 -41.06 4.69
N HIS A 6 21.64 -41.53 4.15
CA HIS A 6 21.68 -42.38 2.97
C HIS A 6 21.42 -43.84 3.34
N ILE A 7 20.32 -44.46 2.90
CA ILE A 7 19.94 -45.85 3.17
C ILE A 7 21.10 -46.81 2.87
N ILE A 8 21.72 -46.66 1.69
CA ILE A 8 23.04 -47.20 1.34
C ILE A 8 24.08 -46.12 1.66
N PRO A 9 25.09 -46.38 2.52
CA PRO A 9 26.05 -45.37 2.94
C PRO A 9 26.76 -44.70 1.76
N GLN A 10 26.88 -43.38 1.80
CA GLN A 10 27.46 -42.56 0.72
C GLN A 10 28.94 -42.84 0.41
N ASP A 11 29.66 -43.47 1.33
CA ASP A 11 31.10 -43.75 1.28
C ASP A 11 31.42 -45.19 0.81
N VAL A 12 30.42 -45.96 0.37
CA VAL A 12 30.66 -47.29 -0.20
C VAL A 12 31.52 -47.16 -1.46
N SER A 13 32.47 -48.09 -1.63
CA SER A 13 33.29 -48.12 -2.85
C SER A 13 32.46 -48.46 -4.08
N GLU A 14 32.90 -48.05 -5.27
CA GLU A 14 32.16 -48.33 -6.52
C GLU A 14 31.95 -49.83 -6.75
N ILE A 15 32.96 -50.65 -6.42
CA ILE A 15 32.87 -52.12 -6.49
C ILE A 15 31.75 -52.62 -5.57
N ARG A 16 31.68 -52.09 -4.35
CA ARG A 16 30.64 -52.45 -3.38
C ARG A 16 29.26 -51.95 -3.83
N LEU A 17 29.16 -50.76 -4.42
CA LEU A 17 27.93 -50.23 -4.96
C LEU A 17 27.39 -51.11 -6.11
N GLN A 18 28.27 -51.63 -6.97
CA GLN A 18 27.89 -52.54 -8.06
C GLN A 18 27.36 -53.89 -7.54
N GLU A 19 27.99 -54.44 -6.50
CA GLU A 19 27.49 -55.63 -5.79
C GLU A 19 26.11 -55.38 -5.18
N LEU A 20 25.91 -54.24 -4.52
CA LEU A 20 24.64 -53.86 -3.89
C LEU A 20 23.55 -53.62 -4.94
N ARG A 21 23.87 -52.97 -6.08
CA ARG A 21 22.93 -52.81 -7.21
C ARG A 21 22.41 -54.16 -7.69
N SER A 22 23.31 -55.14 -7.83
CA SER A 22 22.94 -56.50 -8.23
C SER A 22 22.13 -57.22 -7.14
N SER A 23 22.59 -57.15 -5.89
CA SER A 23 21.98 -57.84 -4.75
C SER A 23 20.59 -57.32 -4.39
N TYR A 24 20.37 -56.02 -4.60
CA TYR A 24 19.11 -55.34 -4.29
C TYR A 24 18.26 -55.04 -5.53
N SER A 25 18.66 -55.54 -6.72
CA SER A 25 17.96 -55.30 -7.98
C SER A 25 17.69 -53.81 -8.25
N LEU A 26 18.68 -52.95 -7.96
CA LEU A 26 18.57 -51.52 -8.16
C LEU A 26 18.73 -51.17 -9.65
N PRO A 27 18.16 -50.04 -10.10
CA PRO A 27 18.36 -49.54 -11.44
C PRO A 27 19.85 -49.38 -11.79
N ILE A 28 20.19 -49.57 -13.06
CA ILE A 28 21.57 -49.45 -13.54
C ILE A 28 22.13 -48.02 -13.36
N ASP A 29 21.23 -47.04 -13.38
CA ASP A 29 21.47 -45.61 -13.19
C ASP A 29 21.21 -45.15 -11.75
N PHE A 30 21.15 -46.07 -10.77
CA PHE A 30 20.97 -45.73 -9.36
C PHE A 30 22.10 -44.79 -8.88
N ASP A 31 21.74 -43.55 -8.57
CA ASP A 31 22.62 -42.55 -7.98
C ASP A 31 22.53 -42.63 -6.45
N ILE A 32 23.70 -42.71 -5.81
CA ILE A 32 23.84 -42.82 -4.37
C ILE A 32 23.32 -41.60 -3.63
N HIS A 33 23.32 -40.42 -4.26
CA HIS A 33 22.82 -39.17 -3.68
C HIS A 33 21.38 -38.87 -4.07
N ASP A 34 20.73 -39.75 -4.85
CA ASP A 34 19.35 -39.58 -5.26
C ASP A 34 18.40 -39.67 -4.04
N PRO A 35 17.26 -38.95 -4.02
CA PRO A 35 16.25 -39.10 -2.98
C PRO A 35 15.73 -40.53 -2.76
N HIS A 36 15.84 -41.42 -3.75
CA HIS A 36 15.60 -42.86 -3.62
C HIS A 36 16.54 -43.54 -2.60
N ASN A 37 17.72 -42.98 -2.37
CA ASN A 37 18.64 -43.46 -1.34
C ASN A 37 18.54 -42.69 -0.02
N LEU A 38 17.59 -41.76 0.15
CA LEU A 38 17.51 -40.93 1.35
C LEU A 38 16.33 -41.31 2.26
N ALA A 39 16.57 -41.35 3.57
CA ALA A 39 15.51 -41.56 4.56
C ALA A 39 15.71 -40.70 5.81
N PRO A 40 14.61 -40.30 6.48
CA PRO A 40 14.70 -39.67 7.78
C PRO A 40 15.15 -40.69 8.84
N ILE A 41 16.07 -40.28 9.69
CA ILE A 41 16.65 -41.07 10.79
C ILE A 41 16.72 -40.23 12.07
N CYS A 42 16.70 -40.87 13.24
CA CYS A 42 16.86 -40.17 14.51
C CYS A 42 18.33 -39.76 14.71
N ILE A 43 18.61 -38.59 15.31
CA ILE A 43 20.01 -38.14 15.53
C ILE A 43 20.86 -39.19 16.27
N PRO A 44 20.42 -39.78 17.41
CA PRO A 44 21.19 -40.84 18.08
C PRO A 44 21.40 -42.10 17.23
N CYS A 45 20.51 -42.35 16.26
CA CYS A 45 20.58 -43.49 15.35
C CYS A 45 21.58 -43.23 14.21
N ASN A 46 21.88 -41.98 13.91
CA ASN A 46 22.70 -41.53 12.79
C ASN A 46 24.13 -41.21 13.26
N GLY A 47 24.89 -42.24 13.61
CA GLY A 47 26.26 -42.10 14.10
C GLY A 47 26.97 -43.43 14.28
N VAL A 48 28.23 -43.38 14.72
CA VAL A 48 29.13 -44.54 14.86
C VAL A 48 28.59 -45.59 15.86
N GLU A 49 27.86 -45.14 16.89
CA GLU A 49 27.21 -46.03 17.87
C GLU A 49 25.83 -46.54 17.41
N GLY A 50 25.34 -46.05 16.25
CA GLY A 50 24.09 -46.43 15.63
C GLY A 50 24.32 -47.10 14.26
N LYS A 51 23.73 -46.54 13.20
CA LYS A 51 23.87 -47.09 11.85
C LYS A 51 25.29 -46.98 11.29
N GLY A 52 25.99 -45.87 11.53
CA GLY A 52 27.29 -45.58 10.91
C GLY A 52 27.31 -45.85 9.40
N ASN A 53 28.39 -46.46 8.90
CA ASN A 53 28.51 -46.91 7.51
C ASN A 53 28.04 -48.36 7.33
N ALA A 54 27.27 -48.90 8.28
CA ALA A 54 26.77 -50.25 8.17
C ALA A 54 25.59 -50.32 7.20
N THR A 55 25.57 -51.38 6.39
CA THR A 55 24.38 -51.78 5.63
C THR A 55 23.57 -52.75 6.49
N PHE A 56 22.28 -52.44 6.68
CA PHE A 56 21.36 -53.34 7.40
C PHE A 56 21.09 -54.62 6.61
N GLU A 57 20.46 -55.60 7.25
CA GLU A 57 20.01 -56.82 6.57
C GLU A 57 19.14 -56.50 5.34
N ALA A 58 19.37 -57.27 4.27
CA ALA A 58 18.79 -57.04 2.95
C ALA A 58 17.27 -56.75 2.94
N PRO A 59 16.41 -57.44 3.71
CA PRO A 59 14.96 -57.18 3.68
C PRO A 59 14.58 -55.78 4.18
N ILE A 60 15.31 -55.27 5.18
CA ILE A 60 15.06 -53.94 5.77
C ILE A 60 15.51 -52.86 4.78
N VAL A 61 16.69 -53.01 4.19
CA VAL A 61 17.23 -52.08 3.17
C VAL A 61 16.29 -52.02 1.97
N MET A 62 15.84 -53.16 1.45
CA MET A 62 14.90 -53.22 0.33
C MET A 62 13.56 -52.54 0.63
N THR A 63 13.02 -52.74 1.83
CA THR A 63 11.76 -52.09 2.23
C THR A 63 11.91 -50.57 2.32
N ARG A 64 13.06 -50.09 2.81
CA ARG A 64 13.38 -48.67 2.91
C ARG A 64 13.61 -48.04 1.53
N LEU A 65 14.37 -48.69 0.65
CA LEU A 65 14.60 -48.24 -0.73
C LEU A 65 13.27 -48.18 -1.51
N LYS A 66 12.45 -49.23 -1.43
CA LYS A 66 11.11 -49.21 -2.06
C LYS A 66 10.23 -48.08 -1.53
N THR A 67 10.30 -47.79 -0.23
CA THR A 67 9.56 -46.67 0.39
C THR A 67 10.08 -45.31 -0.08
N ALA A 68 11.40 -45.16 -0.20
CA ALA A 68 12.03 -43.95 -0.70
C ALA A 68 11.70 -43.73 -2.19
N GLU A 69 11.73 -44.78 -3.01
CA GLU A 69 11.32 -44.72 -4.43
C GLU A 69 9.86 -44.26 -4.58
N MET A 70 8.94 -44.85 -3.81
CA MET A 70 7.53 -44.44 -3.82
C MET A 70 7.33 -42.96 -3.45
N ARG A 71 8.26 -42.37 -2.69
CA ARG A 71 8.21 -40.96 -2.26
C ARG A 71 9.09 -40.04 -3.09
N ARG A 72 9.94 -40.57 -3.96
CA ARG A 72 10.97 -39.84 -4.71
C ARG A 72 10.38 -38.66 -5.47
N SER A 73 9.34 -38.90 -6.28
CA SER A 73 8.67 -37.85 -7.07
C SER A 73 8.07 -36.75 -6.20
N ALA A 74 7.46 -37.11 -5.06
CA ALA A 74 6.87 -36.16 -4.13
C ALA A 74 7.94 -35.32 -3.41
N VAL A 75 9.07 -35.92 -3.01
CA VAL A 75 10.20 -35.22 -2.38
C VAL A 75 10.84 -34.26 -3.37
N ILE A 76 11.16 -34.73 -4.58
CA ILE A 76 11.71 -33.89 -5.66
C ILE A 76 10.75 -32.72 -5.95
N GLY A 77 9.46 -32.99 -6.08
CA GLY A 77 8.45 -31.97 -6.32
C GLY A 77 8.41 -30.92 -5.20
N ARG A 78 8.49 -31.34 -3.93
CA ARG A 78 8.52 -30.42 -2.77
C ARG A 78 9.79 -29.59 -2.72
N VAL A 79 10.96 -30.18 -2.91
CA VAL A 79 12.24 -29.47 -2.90
C VAL A 79 12.30 -28.47 -4.06
N ARG A 80 11.85 -28.86 -5.26
CA ARG A 80 11.76 -27.95 -6.41
C ARG A 80 10.81 -26.79 -6.12
N LYS A 81 9.62 -27.05 -5.57
CA LYS A 81 8.67 -25.99 -5.19
C LYS A 81 9.26 -25.04 -4.16
N PHE A 82 9.92 -25.57 -3.12
CA PHE A 82 10.58 -24.76 -2.09
C PHE A 82 11.72 -23.90 -2.65
N GLY A 83 12.56 -24.48 -3.51
CA GLY A 83 13.61 -23.75 -4.20
C GLY A 83 13.07 -22.68 -5.16
N GLN A 84 11.96 -22.96 -5.85
CA GLN A 84 11.28 -22.01 -6.72
C GLN A 84 10.66 -20.84 -5.94
N SER A 85 10.01 -21.10 -4.81
CA SER A 85 9.44 -20.03 -3.97
C SER A 85 10.52 -19.11 -3.42
N GLY A 86 11.68 -19.66 -3.02
CA GLY A 86 12.82 -18.85 -2.55
C GLY A 86 13.38 -17.95 -3.65
N LYS A 87 13.53 -18.49 -4.87
CA LYS A 87 14.02 -17.72 -6.03
C LYS A 87 13.06 -16.61 -6.46
N VAL A 88 11.75 -16.87 -6.45
CA VAL A 88 10.75 -15.84 -6.79
C VAL A 88 10.81 -14.69 -5.81
N ALA A 89 10.86 -14.98 -4.49
CA ALA A 89 10.99 -13.93 -3.48
C ALA A 89 12.29 -13.13 -3.62
N GLU A 90 13.41 -13.81 -3.88
CA GLU A 90 14.72 -13.18 -4.12
C GLU A 90 14.67 -12.22 -5.32
N HIS A 91 14.13 -12.67 -6.46
CA HIS A 91 14.04 -11.82 -7.66
C HIS A 91 13.08 -10.64 -7.49
N LEU A 92 11.94 -10.84 -6.81
CA LEU A 92 11.02 -9.73 -6.52
C LEU A 92 11.69 -8.67 -5.61
N LEU A 93 12.47 -9.10 -4.63
CA LEU A 93 13.22 -8.18 -3.78
C LEU A 93 14.32 -7.44 -4.56
N GLN A 94 15.03 -8.14 -5.44
CA GLN A 94 16.03 -7.51 -6.33
C GLN A 94 15.40 -6.44 -7.22
N VAL A 95 14.23 -6.72 -7.80
CA VAL A 95 13.46 -5.75 -8.59
C VAL A 95 13.02 -4.56 -7.75
N ALA A 96 12.54 -4.79 -6.51
CA ALA A 96 12.10 -3.72 -5.62
C ALA A 96 13.25 -2.80 -5.16
N MET A 97 14.48 -3.31 -5.11
CA MET A 97 15.68 -2.56 -4.74
C MET A 97 16.47 -2.03 -5.95
N ALA A 98 16.02 -2.32 -7.17
CA ALA A 98 16.69 -1.91 -8.39
C ALA A 98 16.67 -0.39 -8.56
N ASP A 99 17.78 0.18 -9.04
CA ASP A 99 17.84 1.60 -9.38
C ASP A 99 17.25 1.85 -10.76
N PHE A 100 15.96 2.18 -10.79
CA PHE A 100 15.25 2.51 -12.02
C PHE A 100 15.66 3.88 -12.63
N SER A 101 16.64 4.60 -12.07
CA SER A 101 17.24 5.75 -12.74
C SER A 101 18.02 5.37 -13.99
N ASP A 102 18.54 4.13 -14.05
CA ASP A 102 19.17 3.53 -15.23
C ASP A 102 18.12 3.27 -16.34
N PRO A 103 18.26 3.87 -17.54
CA PRO A 103 17.30 3.72 -18.63
C PRO A 103 17.24 2.29 -19.21
N ASP A 104 18.34 1.56 -19.23
CA ASP A 104 18.37 0.20 -19.81
C ASP A 104 17.61 -0.76 -18.90
N LEU A 105 17.88 -0.70 -17.58
CA LEU A 105 17.17 -1.49 -16.57
C LEU A 105 15.67 -1.14 -16.53
N ARG A 106 15.35 0.15 -16.66
CA ARG A 106 13.95 0.63 -16.74
C ARG A 106 13.24 0.06 -17.96
N GLN A 107 13.91 -0.01 -19.11
CA GLN A 107 13.33 -0.58 -20.32
C GLN A 107 13.12 -2.10 -20.18
N GLU A 108 14.11 -2.83 -19.67
CA GLU A 108 13.97 -4.27 -19.42
C GLU A 108 12.80 -4.56 -18.46
N PHE A 109 12.66 -3.77 -17.40
CA PHE A 109 11.52 -3.91 -16.49
C PHE A 109 10.20 -3.59 -17.18
N ARG A 110 10.12 -2.52 -18.00
CA ARG A 110 8.90 -2.18 -18.76
C ARG A 110 8.47 -3.31 -19.70
N ASP A 111 9.41 -3.99 -20.34
CA ASP A 111 9.12 -5.09 -21.27
C ASP A 111 8.52 -6.32 -20.56
N HIS A 112 8.82 -6.50 -19.26
CA HIS A 112 8.38 -7.65 -18.46
C HIS A 112 7.32 -7.33 -17.39
N ALA A 113 7.15 -6.07 -17.01
CA ALA A 113 6.22 -5.61 -15.99
C ALA A 113 4.77 -6.04 -16.25
N PRO A 114 4.23 -6.00 -17.49
CA PRO A 114 2.86 -6.45 -17.74
C PRO A 114 2.59 -7.89 -17.29
N ALA A 115 3.56 -8.80 -17.48
CA ALA A 115 3.41 -10.20 -17.06
C ALA A 115 3.44 -10.34 -15.52
N VAL A 116 4.29 -9.57 -14.84
CA VAL A 116 4.35 -9.54 -13.37
C VAL A 116 3.05 -8.99 -12.78
N VAL A 117 2.57 -7.85 -13.29
CA VAL A 117 1.29 -7.24 -12.88
C VAL A 117 0.13 -8.19 -13.14
N GLN A 118 0.10 -8.87 -14.28
CA GLN A 118 -0.94 -9.87 -14.59
C GLN A 118 -0.94 -11.03 -13.58
N ILE A 119 0.22 -11.55 -13.20
CA ILE A 119 0.32 -12.63 -12.19
C ILE A 119 -0.18 -12.15 -10.82
N LEU A 120 0.18 -10.92 -10.42
CA LEU A 120 -0.29 -10.31 -9.18
C LEU A 120 -1.81 -10.16 -9.19
N ALA A 121 -2.37 -9.57 -10.26
CA ALA A 121 -3.80 -9.38 -10.43
C ALA A 121 -4.61 -10.70 -10.48
N MET A 122 -4.03 -11.77 -11.03
CA MET A 122 -4.64 -13.11 -11.00
C MET A 122 -4.60 -13.76 -9.61
N THR A 123 -3.65 -13.36 -8.77
CA THR A 123 -3.53 -13.88 -7.40
C THR A 123 -4.52 -13.17 -6.48
N ASP A 124 -4.56 -11.85 -6.57
CA ASP A 124 -5.50 -10.97 -5.88
C ASP A 124 -5.63 -9.69 -6.72
N GLN A 125 -6.85 -9.34 -7.08
CA GLN A 125 -7.11 -8.15 -7.91
C GLN A 125 -6.59 -6.86 -7.26
N GLY A 126 -6.56 -6.80 -5.92
CA GLY A 126 -6.02 -5.64 -5.19
C GLY A 126 -4.49 -5.52 -5.23
N LEU A 127 -3.76 -6.61 -5.49
CA LEU A 127 -2.29 -6.56 -5.57
C LEU A 127 -1.77 -5.94 -6.87
N GLY A 128 -2.61 -5.88 -7.90
CA GLY A 128 -2.32 -5.16 -9.14
C GLY A 128 -2.62 -3.67 -9.04
N ASP A 129 -3.34 -3.25 -8.00
CA ASP A 129 -3.62 -1.84 -7.78
C ASP A 129 -2.48 -1.18 -6.99
N TYR A 130 -2.04 -0.03 -7.48
CA TYR A 130 -1.01 0.79 -6.87
C TYR A 130 -1.58 2.18 -6.68
N HIS A 131 -1.05 2.96 -5.74
CA HIS A 131 -1.41 4.37 -5.64
C HIS A 131 -0.46 5.21 -6.47
N SER A 132 -1.00 6.07 -7.33
CA SER A 132 -0.25 7.18 -7.92
C SER A 132 -0.62 8.46 -7.18
N PHE A 133 0.37 9.31 -6.94
CA PHE A 133 0.17 10.58 -6.25
C PHE A 133 0.22 11.72 -7.27
N ARG A 134 -0.74 12.64 -7.18
CA ARG A 134 -0.74 13.91 -7.90
C ARG A 134 -0.76 15.05 -6.90
N LEU A 135 -0.05 16.11 -7.24
CA LEU A 135 -0.04 17.36 -6.51
C LEU A 135 -0.89 18.37 -7.28
N VAL A 136 -1.89 18.93 -6.62
CA VAL A 136 -2.73 20.00 -7.17
C VAL A 136 -2.49 21.27 -6.36
N GLU A 137 -2.28 22.40 -7.03
CA GLU A 137 -2.06 23.70 -6.39
C GLU A 137 -3.27 24.60 -6.68
N VAL A 138 -4.07 24.89 -5.64
CA VAL A 138 -5.27 25.72 -5.75
C VAL A 138 -4.98 27.13 -5.27
N ALA A 139 -5.30 28.15 -6.06
CA ALA A 139 -5.17 29.53 -5.63
C ALA A 139 -6.34 29.89 -4.70
N VAL A 140 -6.10 30.02 -3.39
CA VAL A 140 -7.18 30.31 -2.43
C VAL A 140 -7.43 31.80 -2.29
N TRP A 141 -6.38 32.61 -2.33
CA TRP A 141 -6.47 34.08 -2.33
C TRP A 141 -5.53 34.63 -3.41
N GLU A 142 -6.02 34.67 -4.65
CA GLU A 142 -5.26 35.10 -5.82
C GLU A 142 -4.61 36.47 -5.64
N GLU A 143 -5.29 37.40 -4.96
CA GLU A 143 -4.80 38.76 -4.72
C GLU A 143 -3.50 38.80 -3.88
N VAL A 144 -3.28 37.77 -3.07
CA VAL A 144 -2.13 37.64 -2.17
C VAL A 144 -1.12 36.60 -2.68
N GLY A 145 -1.45 35.88 -3.76
CA GLY A 145 -0.61 34.81 -4.32
C GLY A 145 -0.52 33.58 -3.40
N ASN A 146 -1.56 33.34 -2.58
CA ASN A 146 -1.58 32.21 -1.66
C ASN A 146 -2.16 30.97 -2.36
N TYR A 147 -1.35 29.91 -2.39
CA TYR A 147 -1.70 28.61 -2.98
C TYR A 147 -1.84 27.57 -1.88
N GLN A 148 -2.92 26.80 -1.95
CA GLN A 148 -3.14 25.62 -1.14
C GLN A 148 -2.69 24.38 -1.89
N ARG A 149 -1.82 23.62 -1.23
CA ARG A 149 -1.36 22.33 -1.71
C ARG A 149 -2.41 21.26 -1.40
N VAL A 150 -2.83 20.51 -2.40
CA VAL A 150 -3.73 19.37 -2.27
C VAL A 150 -3.03 18.11 -2.77
N ASP A 151 -2.83 17.14 -1.88
CA ASP A 151 -2.22 15.87 -2.21
C ASP A 151 -3.33 14.86 -2.60
N VAL A 152 -3.31 14.38 -3.85
CA VAL A 152 -4.34 13.48 -4.40
C VAL A 152 -3.76 12.08 -4.58
N ALA A 153 -4.25 11.11 -3.82
CA ALA A 153 -3.91 9.69 -3.96
C ALA A 153 -4.91 8.99 -4.89
N LEU A 154 -4.42 8.36 -5.95
CA LEU A 154 -5.24 7.72 -6.98
C LEU A 154 -4.98 6.22 -7.03
N ASP A 155 -5.96 5.44 -6.61
CA ASP A 155 -6.04 4.00 -6.88
C ASP A 155 -6.43 3.75 -8.35
N GLY A 156 -6.70 2.50 -8.74
CA GLY A 156 -7.04 2.14 -10.11
C GLY A 156 -8.35 2.75 -10.58
N ARG A 157 -9.31 2.92 -9.67
CA ARG A 157 -10.60 3.54 -9.94
C ARG A 157 -10.45 5.05 -10.08
N GLY A 158 -9.71 5.69 -9.18
CA GLY A 158 -9.36 7.10 -9.21
C GLY A 158 -8.56 7.48 -10.46
N ARG A 159 -7.57 6.67 -10.88
CA ARG A 159 -6.86 6.90 -12.15
C ARG A 159 -7.81 6.86 -13.35
N THR A 160 -8.77 5.93 -13.34
CA THR A 160 -9.78 5.83 -14.40
C THR A 160 -10.72 7.05 -14.37
N ALA A 161 -11.10 7.50 -13.18
CA ALA A 161 -11.91 8.70 -13.00
C ALA A 161 -11.20 9.94 -13.56
N VAL A 162 -9.92 10.14 -13.24
CA VAL A 162 -9.13 11.26 -13.78
C VAL A 162 -9.03 11.18 -15.30
N ALA A 163 -8.78 10.00 -15.87
CA ALA A 163 -8.75 9.84 -17.32
C ALA A 163 -10.08 10.20 -17.97
N LEU A 164 -11.22 9.83 -17.37
CA LEU A 164 -12.54 10.24 -17.85
C LEU A 164 -12.78 11.74 -17.70
N LEU A 165 -12.32 12.33 -16.61
CA LEU A 165 -12.43 13.77 -16.38
C LEU A 165 -11.64 14.54 -17.46
N GLU A 166 -10.38 14.15 -17.70
CA GLU A 166 -9.50 14.80 -18.66
C GLU A 166 -9.92 14.55 -20.12
N GLU A 167 -10.29 13.31 -20.49
CA GLU A 167 -10.55 12.94 -21.89
C GLU A 167 -12.01 13.11 -22.33
N VAL A 168 -12.98 12.94 -21.41
CA VAL A 168 -14.42 13.00 -21.74
C VAL A 168 -15.03 14.32 -21.30
N CYS A 169 -14.61 14.84 -20.15
CA CYS A 169 -15.16 16.07 -19.58
C CYS A 169 -14.31 17.31 -19.90
N GLU A 170 -13.18 17.12 -20.60
CA GLU A 170 -12.24 18.17 -21.00
C GLU A 170 -11.83 19.09 -19.84
N SER A 171 -11.71 18.54 -18.64
CA SER A 171 -11.43 19.27 -17.40
C SER A 171 -10.26 18.62 -16.64
N THR A 172 -9.50 19.42 -15.90
CA THR A 172 -8.38 18.93 -15.10
C THR A 172 -8.78 18.76 -13.63
N LEU A 173 -7.96 18.04 -12.85
CA LEU A 173 -8.16 17.98 -11.40
C LEU A 173 -8.08 19.37 -10.76
N ASP A 174 -7.17 20.21 -11.26
CA ASP A 174 -6.98 21.59 -10.81
C ASP A 174 -8.28 22.39 -10.97
N ASP A 175 -8.91 22.32 -12.15
CA ASP A 175 -10.17 23.04 -12.44
C ASP A 175 -11.32 22.59 -11.51
N VAL A 176 -11.43 21.28 -11.28
CA VAL A 176 -12.55 20.69 -10.52
C VAL A 176 -12.39 20.90 -9.02
N LEU A 177 -11.16 20.86 -8.52
CA LEU A 177 -10.87 21.01 -7.11
C LEU A 177 -10.77 22.48 -6.69
N HIS A 178 -10.60 23.42 -7.62
CA HIS A 178 -10.39 24.83 -7.32
C HIS A 178 -11.45 25.40 -6.37
N ASP A 179 -12.69 25.57 -6.85
CA ASP A 179 -13.75 26.21 -6.07
C ASP A 179 -14.11 25.44 -4.78
N PRO A 180 -14.21 24.09 -4.80
CA PRO A 180 -14.48 23.33 -3.58
C PRO A 180 -13.38 23.44 -2.51
N VAL A 181 -12.11 23.54 -2.92
CA VAL A 181 -10.99 23.70 -1.98
C VAL A 181 -10.96 25.11 -1.41
N VAL A 182 -11.22 26.14 -2.24
CA VAL A 182 -11.40 27.52 -1.74
C VAL A 182 -12.51 27.56 -0.70
N GLN A 183 -13.67 26.98 -1.01
CA GLN A 183 -14.80 26.88 -0.10
C GLN A 183 -14.44 26.15 1.20
N LEU A 184 -13.71 25.03 1.12
CA LEU A 184 -13.27 24.27 2.29
C LEU A 184 -12.35 25.10 3.20
N VAL A 185 -11.38 25.81 2.63
CA VAL A 185 -10.45 26.65 3.40
C VAL A 185 -11.18 27.82 4.06
N ASP A 186 -12.09 28.48 3.34
CA ASP A 186 -12.89 29.56 3.90
C ASP A 186 -13.82 29.03 5.01
N GLU A 187 -14.46 27.88 4.81
CA GLU A 187 -15.31 27.26 5.83
C GLU A 187 -14.52 26.86 7.09
N ILE A 188 -13.30 26.35 6.94
CA ILE A 188 -12.39 26.07 8.07
C ILE A 188 -12.14 27.36 8.86
N ARG A 189 -11.83 28.47 8.20
CA ARG A 189 -11.55 29.77 8.85
C ARG A 189 -12.78 30.33 9.54
N ASP A 190 -13.94 30.27 8.90
CA ASP A 190 -15.20 30.75 9.46
C ASP A 190 -15.59 29.96 10.70
N ARG A 191 -15.49 28.63 10.65
CA ARG A 191 -15.78 27.75 11.80
C ARG A 191 -14.82 28.00 12.96
N VAL A 192 -13.54 28.19 12.70
CA VAL A 192 -12.53 28.49 13.74
C VAL A 192 -12.79 29.85 14.38
N THR A 193 -13.06 30.88 13.57
CA THR A 193 -13.41 32.22 14.05
C THR A 193 -14.64 32.16 14.96
N ALA A 194 -15.71 31.51 14.49
CA ALA A 194 -16.93 31.32 15.28
C ALA A 194 -16.68 30.50 16.56
N ALA A 195 -15.78 29.52 16.53
CA ALA A 195 -15.43 28.72 17.68
C ALA A 195 -14.69 29.54 18.75
N PHE A 196 -13.82 30.47 18.37
CA PHE A 196 -13.20 31.41 19.30
C PHE A 196 -14.20 32.37 19.93
N GLU A 197 -15.15 32.90 19.16
CA GLU A 197 -16.22 33.77 19.66
C GLU A 197 -17.18 33.03 20.61
N ALA A 198 -17.32 31.71 20.43
CA ALA A 198 -18.16 30.86 21.26
C ALA A 198 -17.48 30.36 22.56
N LEU A 199 -16.20 30.68 22.80
CA LEU A 199 -15.51 30.31 24.04
C LEU A 199 -16.23 30.93 25.24
N GLU A 200 -16.54 30.11 26.25
CA GLU A 200 -17.20 30.60 27.47
C GLU A 200 -16.27 31.55 28.23
N SER A 201 -16.69 32.81 28.34
CA SER A 201 -16.05 33.84 29.15
C SER A 201 -17.08 34.78 29.77
N ASP A 202 -16.66 35.48 30.83
CA ASP A 202 -17.53 36.44 31.54
C ASP A 202 -18.01 37.59 30.63
N ASP A 203 -17.19 37.95 29.64
CA ASP A 203 -17.49 38.95 28.61
C ASP A 203 -17.37 38.33 27.20
N PRO A 204 -18.17 38.76 26.21
CA PRO A 204 -18.08 38.25 24.84
C PRO A 204 -16.68 38.46 24.23
N ILE A 205 -16.16 37.43 23.57
CA ILE A 205 -14.94 37.51 22.78
C ILE A 205 -15.31 37.88 21.35
N THR A 206 -14.61 38.87 20.79
CA THR A 206 -14.61 39.15 19.36
C THR A 206 -13.31 38.60 18.77
N ALA A 207 -13.41 37.74 17.78
CA ALA A 207 -12.25 37.22 17.07
C ALA A 207 -12.00 38.04 15.81
N GLY A 208 -10.74 38.40 15.56
CA GLY A 208 -10.30 38.82 14.23
C GLY A 208 -10.21 37.63 13.28
N ASP A 209 -9.99 37.90 12.00
CA ASP A 209 -9.90 36.86 10.98
C ASP A 209 -8.82 35.82 11.35
N ALA A 210 -9.23 34.55 11.44
CA ALA A 210 -8.30 33.45 11.65
C ALA A 210 -7.29 33.39 10.48
N THR A 211 -6.00 33.37 10.78
CA THR A 211 -4.91 33.24 9.82
C THR A 211 -4.34 31.83 9.91
N SER A 212 -4.20 31.15 8.78
CA SER A 212 -3.66 29.79 8.74
C SER A 212 -2.13 29.80 8.91
N ASP A 213 -1.63 29.05 9.89
CA ASP A 213 -0.22 28.71 10.01
C ASP A 213 0.14 27.59 9.03
N PHE A 214 -0.72 26.58 8.95
CA PHE A 214 -0.70 25.57 7.90
C PHE A 214 -2.11 25.01 7.65
N VAL A 215 -2.32 24.52 6.43
CA VAL A 215 -3.46 23.70 6.06
C VAL A 215 -2.94 22.58 5.15
N THR A 216 -3.26 21.34 5.48
CA THR A 216 -3.00 20.15 4.67
C THR A 216 -4.33 19.59 4.23
N ILE A 217 -4.47 19.30 2.94
CA ILE A 217 -5.68 18.70 2.36
C ILE A 217 -5.25 17.49 1.55
N ASN A 218 -5.79 16.33 1.89
CA ASN A 218 -5.54 15.07 1.21
C ASN A 218 -6.84 14.58 0.57
N VAL A 219 -6.81 14.26 -0.73
CA VAL A 219 -7.89 13.55 -1.40
C VAL A 219 -7.45 12.08 -1.52
N ASP A 220 -8.11 11.20 -0.78
CA ASP A 220 -7.74 9.78 -0.68
C ASP A 220 -8.69 8.86 -1.48
N SER A 221 -9.83 9.40 -1.89
CA SER A 221 -10.87 8.67 -2.62
C SER A 221 -11.38 9.50 -3.78
N LEU A 222 -11.37 8.90 -4.96
CA LEU A 222 -11.96 9.46 -6.16
C LEU A 222 -12.74 8.38 -6.89
N ASP A 223 -14.05 8.57 -6.97
CA ASP A 223 -14.98 7.68 -7.64
C ASP A 223 -15.71 8.44 -8.77
N PHE A 224 -16.30 7.69 -9.69
CA PHE A 224 -17.24 8.20 -10.67
C PHE A 224 -18.38 7.20 -10.88
N ARG A 225 -19.57 7.74 -11.15
CA ARG A 225 -20.72 6.98 -11.62
C ARG A 225 -21.42 7.69 -12.76
N ARG A 226 -21.90 6.90 -13.72
CA ARG A 226 -22.76 7.41 -14.80
C ARG A 226 -24.22 7.24 -14.40
N PHE A 227 -25.01 8.29 -14.55
CA PHE A 227 -26.47 8.19 -14.42
C PHE A 227 -27.17 9.01 -15.49
N ALA A 228 -28.22 8.44 -16.08
CA ALA A 228 -28.96 9.04 -17.20
C ALA A 228 -28.03 9.55 -18.32
N GLY A 229 -27.91 10.87 -18.46
CA GLY A 229 -27.06 11.57 -19.42
C GLY A 229 -25.89 12.31 -18.79
N ALA A 230 -25.52 11.99 -17.55
CA ALA A 230 -24.47 12.68 -16.81
C ALA A 230 -23.43 11.71 -16.23
N VAL A 231 -22.26 12.25 -15.90
CA VAL A 231 -21.22 11.60 -15.09
C VAL A 231 -21.06 12.41 -13.82
N GLU A 232 -21.09 11.74 -12.68
CA GLU A 232 -20.81 12.34 -11.39
C GLU A 232 -19.50 11.78 -10.87
N PHE A 233 -18.63 12.67 -10.42
CA PHE A 233 -17.40 12.38 -9.73
C PHE A 233 -17.58 12.68 -8.25
N SER A 234 -17.10 11.79 -7.41
CA SER A 234 -17.10 11.94 -5.96
C SER A 234 -15.67 11.95 -5.47
N PHE A 235 -15.28 13.02 -4.79
CA PHE A 235 -13.99 13.15 -4.13
C PHE A 235 -14.23 13.05 -2.63
N GLY A 236 -13.38 12.31 -1.93
CA GLY A 236 -13.37 12.23 -0.48
C GLY A 236 -11.95 12.37 0.02
N GLY A 237 -11.83 12.92 1.22
CA GLY A 237 -10.53 13.22 1.79
C GLY A 237 -10.57 13.68 3.23
N ASP A 238 -9.40 14.04 3.71
CA ASP A 238 -9.16 14.57 5.04
C ASP A 238 -8.41 15.91 4.98
N PHE A 239 -8.56 16.70 6.04
CA PHE A 239 -7.78 17.90 6.24
C PHE A 239 -7.26 18.01 7.66
N GLU A 240 -6.15 18.72 7.80
CA GLU A 240 -5.58 19.16 9.06
C GLU A 240 -5.13 20.61 8.91
N ALA A 241 -5.49 21.47 9.87
CA ALA A 241 -5.11 22.86 9.86
C ALA A 241 -4.74 23.37 11.24
N SER A 242 -3.76 24.28 11.27
CA SER A 242 -3.46 25.13 12.43
C SER A 242 -3.74 26.57 12.05
N LEU A 243 -4.53 27.25 12.87
CA LEU A 243 -4.91 28.64 12.66
C LEU A 243 -4.72 29.45 13.94
N SER A 244 -4.37 30.71 13.75
CA SER A 244 -4.19 31.69 14.82
C SER A 244 -5.11 32.88 14.59
N ALA A 245 -5.77 33.40 15.63
CA ALA A 245 -6.61 34.59 15.57
C ALA A 245 -6.30 35.56 16.70
N SER A 246 -6.42 36.87 16.43
CA SER A 246 -6.41 37.89 17.47
C SER A 246 -7.77 37.91 18.18
N LEU A 247 -7.78 37.81 19.50
CA LEU A 247 -8.97 37.79 20.32
C LEU A 247 -9.04 39.05 21.17
N VAL A 248 -10.19 39.70 21.16
CA VAL A 248 -10.44 40.92 21.93
C VAL A 248 -11.62 40.70 22.85
N ARG A 249 -11.49 41.08 24.12
CA ARG A 249 -12.62 41.16 25.05
C ARG A 249 -12.54 42.42 25.90
N SER A 250 -13.65 42.82 26.52
CA SER A 250 -13.63 43.90 27.50
C SER A 250 -12.77 43.54 28.72
N ALA A 251 -12.00 44.51 29.24
CA ALA A 251 -11.25 44.32 30.47
C ALA A 251 -12.22 44.14 31.66
N PRO A 252 -11.91 43.28 32.66
CA PRO A 252 -12.82 43.01 33.78
C PRO A 252 -13.17 44.23 34.65
N ASP A 253 -12.36 45.30 34.60
CA ASP A 253 -12.59 46.56 35.30
C ASP A 253 -13.43 47.57 34.48
N GLY A 254 -13.76 47.21 33.22
CA GLY A 254 -14.50 48.04 32.30
C GLY A 254 -13.70 49.17 31.65
N ASP A 255 -12.38 49.24 31.88
CA ASP A 255 -11.51 50.29 31.33
C ASP A 255 -10.53 49.71 30.30
N GLY A 256 -11.04 49.49 29.09
CA GLY A 256 -10.24 49.05 27.94
C GLY A 256 -10.61 47.66 27.42
N ALA A 257 -9.71 47.08 26.64
CA ALA A 257 -9.84 45.76 26.08
C ALA A 257 -8.58 44.93 26.37
N ASP A 258 -8.80 43.68 26.74
CA ASP A 258 -7.76 42.66 26.77
C ASP A 258 -7.61 42.11 25.35
N GLU A 259 -6.39 42.18 24.81
CA GLU A 259 -6.02 41.51 23.56
C GLU A 259 -5.18 40.27 23.87
N PHE A 260 -5.49 39.15 23.24
CA PHE A 260 -4.75 37.90 23.38
C PHE A 260 -4.82 37.07 22.09
N GLN A 261 -4.04 35.99 22.01
CA GLN A 261 -3.99 35.13 20.85
C GLN A 261 -4.78 33.84 21.10
N GLY A 262 -5.59 33.45 20.13
CA GLY A 262 -6.22 32.13 20.05
C GLY A 262 -5.51 31.29 19.01
N ASP A 263 -5.11 30.08 19.39
CA ASP A 263 -4.56 29.06 18.51
C ASP A 263 -5.56 27.90 18.41
N ALA A 264 -5.80 27.40 17.20
CA ALA A 264 -6.72 26.32 16.92
C ALA A 264 -6.02 25.25 16.07
N VAL A 265 -6.14 23.99 16.48
CA VAL A 265 -5.79 22.84 15.65
C VAL A 265 -7.07 22.11 15.30
N VAL A 266 -7.37 22.00 14.01
CA VAL A 266 -8.60 21.40 13.51
C VAL A 266 -8.29 20.31 12.50
N SER A 267 -9.11 19.28 12.48
CA SER A 267 -9.03 18.20 11.50
C SER A 267 -10.40 17.63 11.21
N GLY A 268 -10.54 17.01 10.05
CA GLY A 268 -11.83 16.50 9.61
C GLY A 268 -11.76 15.73 8.31
N THR A 269 -12.93 15.28 7.87
CA THR A 269 -13.12 14.67 6.55
C THR A 269 -14.08 15.51 5.73
N PHE A 270 -13.89 15.51 4.42
CA PHE A 270 -14.73 16.25 3.49
C PHE A 270 -15.12 15.35 2.31
N SER A 271 -16.21 15.74 1.65
CA SER A 271 -16.62 15.18 0.38
C SER A 271 -17.01 16.28 -0.61
N ILE A 272 -16.68 16.05 -1.88
CA ILE A 272 -17.02 16.94 -3.00
C ILE A 272 -17.71 16.07 -4.05
N VAL A 273 -18.77 16.61 -4.64
CA VAL A 273 -19.47 15.94 -5.74
C VAL A 273 -19.53 16.89 -6.92
N ALA A 274 -19.02 16.47 -8.08
CA ALA A 274 -19.04 17.27 -9.29
C ALA A 274 -19.76 16.51 -10.41
N VAL A 275 -20.66 17.20 -11.14
CA VAL A 275 -21.54 16.58 -12.12
C VAL A 275 -21.34 17.23 -13.49
N TRP A 276 -21.15 16.39 -14.51
CA TRP A 276 -21.09 16.77 -15.92
C TRP A 276 -22.28 16.22 -16.68
N GLU A 277 -23.06 17.09 -17.31
CA GLU A 277 -24.10 16.69 -18.24
C GLU A 277 -23.52 16.44 -19.64
N LEU A 278 -23.50 15.20 -20.10
CA LEU A 278 -22.96 14.81 -21.41
C LEU A 278 -23.87 15.19 -22.59
N ALA A 279 -25.12 15.57 -22.31
CA ALA A 279 -26.12 15.91 -23.34
C ALA A 279 -26.24 17.44 -23.59
N ALA A 280 -25.76 18.25 -22.64
CA ALA A 280 -25.54 19.68 -22.82
C ALA A 280 -24.12 19.89 -23.37
N ASP A 281 -23.78 21.12 -23.78
CA ASP A 281 -22.42 21.47 -24.22
C ASP A 281 -21.41 20.97 -23.16
N PRO A 282 -20.46 20.06 -23.49
CA PRO A 282 -19.63 19.35 -22.52
C PRO A 282 -18.73 20.27 -21.66
N THR A 283 -18.66 21.56 -21.98
CA THR A 283 -17.90 22.56 -21.24
C THR A 283 -18.61 23.10 -19.98
N GLY A 284 -19.88 22.75 -19.75
CA GLY A 284 -20.64 23.20 -18.58
C GLY A 284 -20.37 22.34 -17.35
N VAL A 285 -19.41 22.75 -16.52
CA VAL A 285 -19.14 22.10 -15.22
C VAL A 285 -20.10 22.65 -14.16
N ALA A 286 -20.86 21.77 -13.52
CA ALA A 286 -21.51 22.07 -12.24
C ALA A 286 -20.79 21.27 -11.15
N ALA A 287 -19.66 21.81 -10.67
CA ALA A 287 -19.07 21.32 -9.43
C ALA A 287 -20.07 21.63 -8.31
N GLY A 288 -20.50 20.60 -7.59
CA GLY A 288 -21.37 20.76 -6.43
C GLY A 288 -20.58 21.28 -5.23
N ASP A 289 -21.31 21.65 -4.18
CA ASP A 289 -20.73 22.21 -2.97
C ASP A 289 -19.78 21.22 -2.28
N CYS A 290 -18.69 21.73 -1.69
CA CYS A 290 -17.86 20.98 -0.75
C CYS A 290 -18.60 20.83 0.59
N ILE A 291 -18.62 19.62 1.14
CA ILE A 291 -19.29 19.32 2.41
C ILE A 291 -18.28 18.76 3.40
N ILE A 292 -18.15 19.40 4.57
CA ILE A 292 -17.41 18.85 5.71
C ILE A 292 -18.28 17.81 6.41
N ASP A 293 -17.90 16.53 6.31
CA ASP A 293 -18.63 15.40 6.87
C ASP A 293 -18.34 15.19 8.36
N VAL A 294 -17.07 15.34 8.76
CA VAL A 294 -16.61 15.15 10.15
C VAL A 294 -15.69 16.31 10.53
N TRP A 295 -15.89 16.86 11.72
CA TRP A 295 -15.11 17.98 12.26
C TRP A 295 -14.64 17.70 13.68
N THR A 296 -13.35 17.89 13.93
CA THR A 296 -12.71 17.83 15.24
C THR A 296 -11.88 19.10 15.44
N GLN A 297 -11.95 19.71 16.62
CA GLN A 297 -11.19 20.91 16.95
C GLN A 297 -10.64 20.86 18.37
N ASP A 298 -9.44 21.41 18.55
CA ASP A 298 -8.83 21.72 19.84
C ASP A 298 -8.42 23.21 19.86
N LEU A 299 -8.80 23.93 20.92
CA LEU A 299 -8.64 25.38 21.03
C LEU A 299 -7.75 25.71 22.22
N HIS A 300 -6.79 26.61 22.01
CA HIS A 300 -5.87 27.10 23.03
C HIS A 300 -5.85 28.63 23.00
N THR A 301 -5.85 29.27 24.17
CA THR A 301 -5.71 30.72 24.28
C THR A 301 -4.46 31.04 25.08
N ALA A 302 -3.54 31.83 24.51
CA ALA A 302 -2.34 32.29 25.19
C ALA A 302 -2.49 33.78 25.55
N ARG A 303 -2.23 34.11 26.83
CA ARG A 303 -2.15 35.49 27.34
C ARG A 303 -0.74 36.03 27.21
#